data_AF-A0A233S8N0-F1
#
_entry.id   AF-A0A233S8N0-F1
#
_cell.length_a   1.000
_cell.length_b   1.000
_cell.length_c   1.000
_cell.angle_alpha   90.00
_cell.angle_beta   90.00
_cell.angle_gamma   90.00
#
_symmetry.space_group_name_H-M   'P 1'
#
loop_
_entity.id
_entity.type
_entity.pdbx_description
1 polymer ?
#
loop_
_entity_poly.entity_id
_entity_poly.type
_entity_poly.pdbx_seq_one_letter_code
_entity_poly.pdbx_strand_id
1 'polypeptide(L)'
;MRTPVYELHIRPMFRATDRAHMISDLDLWDYETVVAQADDILDRLENGQSPVMPPITHGGPWPEEWIELFRRWKDGACKRLELGTATYTFNQTATAVTITATGTFPSAGCGGWLQLDSETDAAKTYVLYVEQPDAPVSGTPAAFTLKERYRAADTRSVFVRDATGVQQLH
;
A
#
# COMPACT_ATOMS: atom_id res chain seq x y z
N MET A 1 4.18 -11.06 -17.47
CA MET A 1 3.70 -9.75 -16.96
C MET A 1 3.62 -9.85 -15.45
N ARG A 2 4.01 -8.80 -14.71
CA ARG A 2 3.90 -8.77 -13.23
C ARG A 2 2.43 -8.82 -12.79
N THR A 3 2.16 -9.54 -11.71
CA THR A 3 0.83 -9.54 -11.08
C THR A 3 0.53 -8.17 -10.47
N PRO A 4 -0.59 -7.51 -10.81
CA PRO A 4 -0.97 -6.25 -10.18
C PRO A 4 -1.13 -6.43 -8.66
N VAL A 5 -0.78 -5.40 -7.90
CA VAL A 5 -0.80 -5.41 -6.43
C VAL A 5 -1.64 -4.25 -5.95
N TYR A 6 -2.58 -4.49 -5.04
CA TYR A 6 -3.57 -3.52 -4.61
C TYR A 6 -2.93 -2.19 -4.14
N GLU A 7 -2.08 -2.21 -3.11
CA GLU A 7 -1.51 -0.99 -2.52
C GLU A 7 -0.62 -0.19 -3.48
N LEU A 8 0.01 -0.86 -4.44
CA LEU A 8 0.95 -0.25 -5.39
C LEU A 8 0.28 0.23 -6.68
N HIS A 9 -0.72 -0.50 -7.17
CA HIS A 9 -1.25 -0.33 -8.52
C HIS A 9 -2.72 0.06 -8.51
N ILE A 10 -3.53 -0.45 -7.59
CA ILE A 10 -4.99 -0.25 -7.59
C ILE A 10 -5.41 0.89 -6.65
N ARG A 11 -4.97 0.86 -5.39
CA ARG A 11 -5.29 1.90 -4.40
C ARG A 11 -4.96 3.31 -4.90
N PRO A 12 -3.80 3.56 -5.56
CA PRO A 12 -3.48 4.91 -6.06
C PRO A 12 -4.39 5.40 -7.19
N MET A 13 -5.09 4.51 -7.90
CA MET A 13 -6.04 4.88 -8.95
C MET A 13 -7.34 5.45 -8.39
N PHE A 14 -7.69 5.07 -7.15
CA PHE A 14 -8.75 5.72 -6.38
C PHE A 14 -8.20 6.97 -5.70
N ARG A 15 -8.57 8.15 -6.21
CA ARG A 15 -8.06 9.41 -5.64
C ARG A 15 -8.71 9.69 -4.29
N ALA A 16 -8.06 10.55 -3.50
CA ALA A 16 -8.62 10.98 -2.21
C ALA A 16 -10.04 11.57 -2.35
N THR A 17 -10.30 12.33 -3.43
CA THR A 17 -11.63 12.87 -3.75
C THR A 17 -12.64 11.76 -4.07
N ASP A 18 -12.24 10.73 -4.81
CA ASP A 18 -13.12 9.61 -5.15
C ASP A 18 -13.54 8.86 -3.88
N ARG A 19 -12.57 8.57 -3.01
CA ARG A 19 -12.83 7.99 -1.69
C ARG A 19 -13.75 8.88 -0.87
N ALA A 20 -13.50 10.19 -0.79
CA ALA A 20 -14.31 11.11 0.00
C ALA A 20 -15.78 11.15 -0.45
N HIS A 21 -16.05 11.03 -1.75
CA HIS A 21 -17.42 10.97 -2.27
C HIS A 21 -18.09 9.61 -2.03
N MET A 22 -17.31 8.53 -2.00
CA MET A 22 -17.85 7.17 -1.85
C MET A 22 -17.89 6.68 -0.40
N ILE A 23 -17.18 7.32 0.53
CA ILE A 23 -16.94 6.79 1.89
C ILE A 23 -18.22 6.46 2.67
N SER A 24 -19.36 7.07 2.34
CA SER A 24 -20.67 6.76 2.96
C SER A 24 -21.21 5.40 2.56
N ASP A 25 -20.88 4.92 1.36
CA ASP A 25 -21.39 3.67 0.77
C ASP A 25 -20.29 2.60 0.66
N LEU A 26 -19.05 3.01 0.35
CA LEU A 26 -17.93 2.16 -0.01
C LEU A 26 -16.59 2.85 0.29
N ASP A 27 -15.76 2.29 1.16
CA ASP A 27 -14.38 2.78 1.34
C ASP A 27 -13.47 2.23 0.23
N LEU A 28 -13.18 3.07 -0.77
CA LEU A 28 -12.31 2.74 -1.90
C LEU A 28 -10.83 2.48 -1.53
N TRP A 29 -10.41 2.76 -0.30
CA TRP A 29 -9.07 2.45 0.19
C TRP A 29 -9.04 1.28 1.18
N ASP A 30 -10.19 0.70 1.51
CA ASP A 30 -10.25 -0.54 2.27
C ASP A 30 -10.18 -1.74 1.33
N TYR A 31 -9.12 -2.53 1.45
CA TYR A 31 -8.87 -3.67 0.57
C TYR A 31 -10.02 -4.68 0.58
N GLU A 32 -10.51 -5.06 1.77
CA GLU A 32 -11.53 -6.10 1.89
C GLU A 32 -12.84 -5.65 1.24
N THR A 33 -13.20 -4.38 1.47
CA THR A 33 -14.36 -3.72 0.86
C THR A 33 -14.23 -3.65 -0.66
N VAL A 34 -13.06 -3.27 -1.18
CA VAL A 34 -12.83 -3.21 -2.64
C VAL A 34 -12.86 -4.60 -3.27
N VAL A 35 -12.29 -5.63 -2.63
CA VAL A 35 -12.36 -7.01 -3.13
C VAL A 35 -13.80 -7.51 -3.13
N ALA A 36 -14.56 -7.28 -2.06
CA ALA A 36 -15.96 -7.70 -1.96
C ALA A 36 -16.88 -7.02 -2.98
N GLN A 37 -16.47 -5.88 -3.53
CA GLN A 37 -17.25 -5.08 -4.48
C GLN A 37 -16.56 -4.98 -5.85
N ALA A 38 -15.56 -5.83 -6.12
CA ALA A 38 -14.71 -5.67 -7.30
C ALA A 38 -15.48 -5.87 -8.61
N ASP A 39 -16.45 -6.80 -8.66
CA ASP A 39 -17.29 -6.99 -9.85
C ASP A 39 -18.19 -5.77 -10.09
N ASP A 40 -18.87 -5.27 -9.06
CA ASP A 40 -19.71 -4.06 -9.16
C ASP A 40 -18.92 -2.82 -9.55
N ILE A 41 -17.68 -2.69 -9.04
CA ILE A 41 -16.76 -1.61 -9.43
C ILE A 41 -16.40 -1.75 -10.91
N LEU A 42 -16.00 -2.94 -11.36
CA LEU A 42 -15.62 -3.17 -12.76
C LEU A 42 -16.79 -2.91 -13.71
N ASP A 43 -17.98 -3.37 -13.38
CA ASP A 43 -19.19 -3.13 -14.19
C ASP A 43 -19.47 -1.63 -14.33
N ARG A 44 -19.29 -0.84 -13.27
CA ARG A 44 -19.45 0.62 -13.33
C ARG A 44 -18.35 1.31 -14.13
N LEU A 45 -17.12 0.79 -14.10
CA LEU A 45 -16.00 1.30 -14.88
C LEU A 45 -16.21 1.04 -16.38
N GLU A 46 -16.71 -0.13 -16.75
CA GLU A 46 -16.85 -0.57 -18.15
C GLU A 46 -18.10 -0.06 -18.85
N ASN A 47 -19.23 -0.07 -18.15
CA ASN A 47 -20.51 0.14 -18.83
C ASN A 47 -20.75 1.58 -19.24
N GLY A 48 -19.97 2.56 -18.74
CA GLY A 48 -20.07 3.97 -19.15
C GLY A 48 -21.45 4.61 -18.90
N GLN A 49 -22.37 3.88 -18.27
CA GLN A 49 -23.74 4.30 -18.00
C GLN A 49 -23.72 5.22 -16.79
N SER A 50 -24.38 6.37 -16.92
CA SER A 50 -24.39 7.37 -15.86
C SER A 50 -25.02 6.79 -14.57
N PRO A 51 -24.37 6.93 -13.40
CA PRO A 51 -23.12 7.65 -13.17
C PRO A 51 -21.85 6.81 -13.45
N VAL A 52 -20.92 7.36 -14.25
CA VAL A 52 -19.57 6.79 -14.45
C VAL A 52 -18.69 7.03 -13.21
N MET A 53 -17.82 6.08 -12.89
CA MET A 53 -16.88 6.18 -11.77
C MET A 53 -15.45 6.32 -12.29
N PRO A 54 -14.70 7.38 -11.92
CA PRO A 54 -15.19 8.63 -11.35
C PRO A 54 -16.00 9.45 -12.38
N PRO A 55 -16.85 10.40 -11.94
CA PRO A 55 -17.61 11.26 -12.85
C PRO A 55 -16.70 12.09 -13.76
N ILE A 56 -17.17 12.41 -14.98
CA ILE A 56 -16.44 13.26 -15.95
C ILE A 56 -16.02 14.59 -15.31
N THR A 57 -16.92 15.22 -14.57
CA THR A 57 -16.68 16.50 -13.88
C THR A 57 -15.61 16.43 -12.80
N HIS A 58 -15.27 15.21 -12.37
CA HIS A 58 -14.29 14.96 -11.33
C HIS A 58 -13.12 14.15 -11.86
N GLY A 59 -12.86 14.12 -13.18
CA GLY A 59 -11.65 13.52 -13.76
C GLY A 59 -11.74 12.03 -14.06
N GLY A 60 -12.94 11.52 -14.32
CA GLY A 60 -13.11 10.27 -15.07
C GLY A 60 -13.60 10.49 -16.50
N PRO A 61 -13.99 9.41 -17.21
CA PRO A 61 -13.85 8.00 -16.80
C PRO A 61 -12.37 7.59 -16.67
N TRP A 62 -12.10 6.43 -16.06
CA TRP A 62 -10.77 5.83 -16.13
C TRP A 62 -10.41 5.50 -17.58
N PRO A 63 -9.12 5.66 -17.96
CA PRO A 63 -8.67 5.23 -19.28
C PRO A 63 -8.68 3.68 -19.37
N GLU A 64 -8.73 3.14 -20.59
CA GLU A 64 -8.92 1.70 -20.82
C GLU A 64 -7.83 0.86 -20.15
N GLU A 65 -6.57 1.31 -20.17
CA GLU A 65 -5.46 0.61 -19.54
C GLU A 65 -5.59 0.49 -18.00
N TRP A 66 -6.30 1.43 -17.37
CA TRP A 66 -6.60 1.38 -15.93
C TRP A 66 -7.70 0.36 -15.65
N ILE A 67 -8.73 0.31 -16.50
CA ILE A 67 -9.81 -0.67 -16.40
C ILE A 67 -9.24 -2.09 -16.60
N GLU A 68 -8.38 -2.28 -17.61
CA GLU A 68 -7.69 -3.55 -17.84
C GLU A 68 -6.81 -3.96 -16.66
N LEU A 69 -6.08 -3.00 -16.06
CA LEU A 69 -5.25 -3.26 -14.89
C LEU A 69 -6.09 -3.71 -13.68
N PHE A 70 -7.23 -3.06 -13.45
CA PHE A 70 -8.17 -3.45 -12.40
C PHE A 70 -8.79 -4.82 -12.68
N ARG A 71 -9.25 -5.08 -13.91
CA ARG A 71 -9.77 -6.40 -14.33
C ARG A 71 -8.74 -7.50 -14.08
N ARG A 72 -7.48 -7.30 -14.48
CA ARG A 72 -6.39 -8.27 -14.26
C ARG A 72 -6.10 -8.53 -12.78
N TRP A 73 -6.19 -7.51 -11.94
CA TRP A 73 -6.03 -7.67 -10.49
C TRP A 73 -7.18 -8.49 -9.90
N LYS A 74 -8.42 -8.13 -10.26
CA LYS A 74 -9.67 -8.78 -9.82
C LYS A 74 -9.74 -10.25 -10.24
N ASP A 75 -9.47 -10.53 -11.51
CA ASP A 75 -9.54 -11.89 -12.07
C ASP A 75 -8.37 -12.77 -11.62
N GLY A 76 -7.32 -12.16 -11.03
CA GLY A 76 -6.22 -12.85 -10.39
C GLY A 76 -6.51 -13.20 -8.93
N ALA A 77 -5.44 -13.29 -8.12
CA ALA A 77 -5.55 -13.58 -6.69
C ALA A 77 -5.89 -12.35 -5.83
N CYS A 78 -6.31 -11.22 -6.44
CA CYS A 78 -6.45 -9.93 -5.77
C CYS A 78 -5.20 -9.56 -4.94
N LYS A 79 -4.01 -9.80 -5.49
CA LYS A 79 -2.74 -9.71 -4.75
C LYS A 79 -2.64 -8.37 -4.00
N ARG A 80 -2.21 -8.44 -2.73
CA ARG A 80 -1.95 -7.29 -1.85
C ARG A 80 -0.57 -7.40 -1.21
N LEU A 81 -0.08 -6.29 -0.69
CA LEU A 81 1.08 -6.29 0.20
C LEU A 81 0.67 -6.82 1.58
N GLU A 82 1.55 -7.62 2.16
CA GLU A 82 1.41 -8.07 3.54
C GLU A 82 2.19 -7.13 4.46
N LEU A 83 1.81 -7.12 5.73
CA LEU A 83 2.61 -6.46 6.75
C LEU A 83 3.71 -7.40 7.21
N GLY A 84 4.94 -6.91 7.26
CA GLY A 84 6.07 -7.67 7.80
C GLY A 84 6.05 -7.75 9.32
N THR A 85 7.06 -8.42 9.88
CA THR A 85 7.40 -8.33 11.30
C THR A 85 8.89 -8.07 11.42
N ALA A 86 9.28 -7.09 12.23
CA ALA A 86 10.66 -6.74 12.42
C ALA A 86 10.93 -6.17 13.82
N THR A 87 12.20 -6.14 14.17
CA THR A 87 12.71 -5.30 15.24
C THR A 87 13.17 -3.97 14.64
N TYR A 88 12.81 -2.87 15.27
CA TYR A 88 13.14 -1.53 14.79
C TYR A 88 14.21 -0.87 15.65
N THR A 89 15.05 -0.09 15.00
CA THR A 89 15.98 0.83 15.67
C THR A 89 15.85 2.22 15.07
N PHE A 90 15.90 3.23 15.94
CA PHE A 90 15.91 4.63 15.58
C PHE A 90 17.28 5.22 15.89
N ASN A 91 17.91 5.85 14.90
CA ASN A 91 19.19 6.51 15.07
C ASN A 91 19.15 7.92 14.47
N GLN A 92 19.29 8.93 15.32
CA GLN A 92 19.46 10.31 14.90
C GLN A 92 20.92 10.74 15.06
N THR A 93 21.49 11.19 13.95
CA THR A 93 22.81 11.80 13.87
C THR A 93 22.67 13.30 13.61
N ALA A 94 23.78 14.04 13.57
CA ALA A 94 23.76 15.46 13.22
C ALA A 94 23.23 15.75 11.80
N THR A 95 23.24 14.77 10.88
CA THR A 95 22.88 14.99 9.46
C THR A 95 21.60 14.28 9.04
N ALA A 96 21.26 13.15 9.67
CA ALA A 96 20.05 12.42 9.36
C ALA A 96 19.49 11.63 10.54
N VAL A 97 18.21 11.33 10.43
CA VAL A 97 17.55 10.24 11.14
C VAL A 97 17.52 9.01 10.23
N THR A 98 17.77 7.83 10.79
CA THR A 98 17.65 6.54 10.11
C THR A 98 16.78 5.60 10.96
N ILE A 99 15.74 5.06 10.34
CA ILE A 99 14.94 3.96 10.87
C ILE A 99 15.48 2.68 10.23
N THR A 100 15.83 1.68 11.02
CA THR A 100 16.24 0.36 10.51
C THR A 100 15.28 -0.70 11.01
N ALA A 101 14.70 -1.47 10.09
CA ALA A 101 13.89 -2.65 10.36
C ALA A 101 14.71 -3.90 10.03
N THR A 102 14.87 -4.79 11.01
CA THR A 102 15.58 -6.07 10.86
C THR A 102 14.65 -7.21 11.21
N GLY A 103 14.57 -8.20 10.33
CA GLY A 103 13.71 -9.36 10.51
C GLY A 103 14.02 -10.45 9.50
N THR A 104 13.10 -11.40 9.39
CA THR A 104 13.16 -12.48 8.41
C THR A 104 11.88 -12.43 7.58
N PHE A 105 12.00 -12.57 6.27
CA PHE A 105 10.82 -12.63 5.41
C PHE A 105 9.94 -13.85 5.75
N PRO A 106 8.63 -13.79 5.48
CA PRO A 106 7.73 -14.92 5.72
C PRO A 106 7.98 -16.09 4.76
N SER A 107 8.46 -15.83 3.53
CA SER A 107 8.75 -16.84 2.52
C SER A 107 9.99 -16.48 1.70
N ALA A 108 10.56 -17.45 0.98
CA ALA A 108 11.64 -17.18 0.04
C ALA A 108 11.14 -16.35 -1.15
N GLY A 109 11.99 -15.47 -1.68
CA GLY A 109 11.64 -14.61 -2.82
C GLY A 109 10.80 -13.38 -2.46
N CYS A 110 10.47 -13.17 -1.18
CA CYS A 110 9.84 -11.93 -0.73
C CYS A 110 10.76 -10.71 -0.89
N GLY A 111 10.15 -9.57 -1.21
CA GLY A 111 10.74 -8.24 -1.07
C GLY A 111 10.06 -7.47 0.07
N GLY A 112 10.70 -6.40 0.56
CA GLY A 112 10.07 -5.53 1.55
C GLY A 112 10.73 -4.18 1.64
N TRP A 113 10.02 -3.21 2.21
CA TRP A 113 10.49 -1.85 2.44
C TRP A 113 9.69 -1.16 3.54
N LEU A 114 10.22 -0.06 4.05
CA LEU A 114 9.47 0.87 4.89
C LEU A 114 8.83 1.91 3.97
N GLN A 115 7.50 2.00 3.98
CA GLN A 115 6.75 2.99 3.22
C GLN A 115 6.28 4.08 4.17
N LEU A 116 6.48 5.35 3.81
CA LEU A 116 5.79 6.44 4.50
C LEU A 116 4.29 6.37 4.15
N ASP A 117 3.45 6.14 5.16
CA ASP A 117 2.00 5.96 5.02
C ASP A 117 1.25 7.24 5.37
N SER A 118 1.69 7.93 6.42
CA SER A 118 1.17 9.26 6.76
C SER A 118 2.24 10.19 7.30
N GLU A 119 2.06 11.47 6.99
CA GLU A 119 2.91 12.55 7.48
C GLU A 119 2.01 13.72 7.90
N THR A 120 2.18 14.16 9.14
CA THR A 120 1.52 15.32 9.73
C THR A 120 2.57 16.29 10.25
N ASP A 121 2.14 17.44 10.76
CA ASP A 121 3.04 18.39 11.40
C ASP A 121 3.67 17.85 12.69
N ALA A 122 3.05 16.83 13.32
CA ALA A 122 3.51 16.26 14.58
C ALA A 122 4.19 14.89 14.45
N ALA A 123 3.84 14.11 13.43
CA ALA A 123 4.24 12.71 13.34
C ALA A 123 4.44 12.20 11.91
N LYS A 124 5.33 11.22 11.77
CA LYS A 124 5.47 10.34 10.60
C LYS A 124 5.09 8.91 10.99
N THR A 125 4.25 8.29 10.17
CA THR A 125 3.93 6.87 10.31
C THR A 125 4.46 6.13 9.09
N TYR A 126 5.35 5.18 9.33
CA TYR A 126 5.83 4.24 8.34
C TYR A 126 5.08 2.92 8.46
N VAL A 127 5.00 2.18 7.36
CA VAL A 127 4.46 0.82 7.32
C VAL A 127 5.54 -0.11 6.79
N LEU A 128 5.77 -1.23 7.46
CA LEU A 128 6.62 -2.31 6.95
C LEU A 128 5.81 -3.18 6.01
N TYR A 129 6.00 -2.99 4.70
CA TYR A 129 5.40 -3.84 3.68
C TYR A 129 6.32 -4.98 3.29
N VAL A 130 5.72 -6.13 3.03
CA VAL A 130 6.32 -7.30 2.41
C VAL A 130 5.51 -7.67 1.18
N GLU A 131 6.19 -7.80 0.05
CA GLU A 131 5.59 -8.29 -1.18
C GLU A 131 5.99 -9.75 -1.40
N GLN A 132 4.98 -10.62 -1.50
CA GLN A 132 5.16 -12.01 -1.88
C GLN A 132 5.55 -12.13 -3.37
N PRO A 133 6.37 -13.13 -3.75
CA PRO A 133 6.69 -13.36 -5.16
C PRO A 133 5.43 -13.73 -5.95
N ASP A 134 5.42 -13.44 -7.26
CA ASP A 134 4.28 -13.74 -8.14
C ASP A 134 4.03 -15.25 -8.28
N ALA A 135 5.06 -16.07 -8.10
CA ALA A 135 4.97 -17.52 -8.06
C ALA A 135 5.71 -18.04 -6.81
N PRO A 136 5.27 -19.15 -6.20
CA PRO A 136 5.96 -19.75 -5.07
C PRO A 136 7.43 -20.01 -5.39
N VAL A 137 8.33 -19.53 -4.54
CA VAL A 137 9.75 -19.78 -4.65
C VAL A 137 10.15 -20.76 -3.54
N SER A 138 10.73 -21.91 -3.93
CA SER A 138 11.29 -22.86 -2.97
C SER A 138 12.58 -22.29 -2.36
N GLY A 139 12.70 -22.36 -1.04
CA GLY A 139 13.93 -21.97 -0.35
C GLY A 139 13.69 -21.53 1.09
N THR A 140 14.77 -21.24 1.80
CA THR A 140 14.72 -20.67 3.15
C THR A 140 14.42 -19.18 3.07
N PRO A 141 13.50 -18.64 3.90
CA PRO A 141 13.28 -17.21 3.95
C PRO A 141 14.55 -16.45 4.36
N ALA A 142 14.85 -15.38 3.63
CA ALA A 142 16.05 -14.59 3.88
C ALA A 142 15.83 -13.59 5.04
N ALA A 143 16.89 -13.34 5.81
CA ALA A 143 16.94 -12.20 6.71
C ALA A 143 17.00 -10.90 5.91
N PHE A 144 16.43 -9.82 6.43
CA PHE A 144 16.45 -8.51 5.82
C PHE A 144 16.95 -7.43 6.78
N THR A 145 17.45 -6.34 6.19
CA THR A 145 17.74 -5.09 6.88
C THR A 145 17.29 -3.95 5.98
N LEU A 146 16.14 -3.38 6.31
CA LEU A 146 15.50 -2.32 5.53
C LEU A 146 15.71 -0.99 6.24
N LYS A 147 15.99 0.07 5.49
CA LYS A 147 16.35 1.37 6.05
C LYS A 147 15.57 2.47 5.38
N GLU A 148 15.14 3.43 6.19
CA GLU A 148 14.55 4.67 5.75
C GLU A 148 15.29 5.83 6.38
N ARG A 149 15.56 6.90 5.61
CA ARG A 149 16.43 8.00 6.03
C ARG A 149 15.83 9.34 5.66
N TYR A 150 15.74 10.23 6.63
CA TYR A 150 15.30 11.61 6.44
C TYR A 150 16.17 12.59 7.23
N ARG A 151 15.91 13.89 7.06
CA ARG A 151 16.77 14.96 7.59
C ARG A 151 16.79 14.96 9.12
N ALA A 152 17.97 15.22 9.70
CA ALA A 152 18.14 15.32 11.16
C ALA A 152 17.34 16.44 11.82
N ALA A 153 17.00 17.49 11.04
CA ALA A 153 16.20 18.60 11.52
C ALA A 153 14.71 18.24 11.73
N ASP A 154 14.28 17.06 11.30
CA ASP A 154 12.94 16.58 11.52
C ASP A 154 12.83 15.93 12.91
N THR A 155 12.09 16.58 13.80
CA THR A 155 11.95 16.19 15.22
C THR A 155 10.56 15.62 15.52
N ARG A 156 9.79 15.24 14.49
CA ARG A 156 8.46 14.69 14.66
C ARG A 156 8.52 13.30 15.28
N SER A 157 7.46 12.92 15.98
CA SER A 157 7.31 11.56 16.48
C SER A 157 7.24 10.57 15.33
N VAL A 158 7.79 9.38 15.55
CA VAL A 158 7.96 8.38 14.50
C VAL A 158 7.30 7.11 14.94
N PHE A 159 6.35 6.66 14.13
CA PHE A 159 5.62 5.42 14.32
C PHE A 159 5.95 4.46 13.18
N VAL A 160 5.99 3.17 13.49
CA VAL A 160 6.03 2.11 12.48
C VAL A 160 4.86 1.17 12.73
N ARG A 161 4.08 0.89 11.68
CA ARG A 161 3.02 -0.10 11.67
C ARG A 161 3.50 -1.35 10.94
N ASP A 162 3.30 -2.49 11.57
CA ASP A 162 3.60 -3.81 11.01
C ASP A 162 2.53 -4.83 11.41
N ALA A 163 2.77 -6.12 11.19
CA ALA A 163 1.79 -7.17 11.50
C ALA A 163 1.46 -7.29 13.00
N THR A 164 2.33 -6.78 13.88
CA THR A 164 2.16 -6.82 15.35
C THR A 164 1.39 -5.61 15.89
N GLY A 165 1.22 -4.56 15.08
CA GLY A 165 0.53 -3.33 15.46
C GLY A 165 1.35 -2.09 15.14
N VAL A 166 1.09 -1.00 15.88
CA VAL A 166 1.80 0.28 15.74
C VAL A 166 2.77 0.44 16.90
N GLN A 167 4.03 0.75 16.58
CA GLN A 167 5.10 0.95 17.55
C GLN A 167 5.63 2.39 17.41
N GLN A 168 5.78 3.10 18.54
CA GLN A 168 6.45 4.40 18.57
C GLN A 168 7.95 4.21 18.75
N LEU A 169 8.74 4.83 17.88
CA LEU A 169 10.21 4.78 17.90
C LEU A 169 10.85 6.07 18.42
N HIS A 170 10.18 7.20 18.25
CA HIS A 170 10.60 8.53 18.69
C HIS A 170 9.38 9.39 19.02
#